data_AF-A0A847FAF8-F1
#
_entry.id   AF-A0A847FAF8-F1
#
_cell.length_a   1.000
_cell.length_b   1.000
_cell.length_c   1.000
_cell.angle_alpha   90.00
_cell.angle_beta   90.00
_cell.angle_gamma   90.00
#
_symmetry.space_group_name_H-M   'P 1'
#
loop_
_entity.id
_entity.type
_entity.pdbx_description
1 polymer ?
#
loop_
_entity_poly.entity_id
_entity_poly.type
_entity_poly.pdbx_seq_one_letter_code
_entity_poly.pdbx_strand_id
1 'polypeptide(L)'
;MLVIAGTIPIDGIPLTQGACRYQKGRLDIGDYALEGKYVTLGTAAMASAAATTCQTLGIEPPHLVTYGDTGMGDGTIKILEYLTQEISSIGST
;
A
#
# COMPACT_ATOMS: atom_id res chain seq x y z
N MET A 1 7.67 -9.36 8.60
CA MET A 1 6.97 -8.30 7.86
C MET A 1 7.51 -8.11 6.43
N LEU A 2 6.61 -8.14 5.44
CA LEU A 2 6.87 -7.76 4.04
C LEU A 2 6.39 -6.32 3.81
N VAL A 3 7.22 -5.46 3.24
CA VAL A 3 6.82 -4.09 2.84
C VAL A 3 6.65 -4.03 1.32
N ILE A 4 5.50 -3.55 0.87
CA ILE A 4 5.21 -3.21 -0.53
C ILE A 4 5.26 -1.69 -0.65
N ALA A 5 5.96 -1.19 -1.65
CA ALA A 5 6.07 0.23 -1.92
C ALA A 5 5.74 0.50 -3.38
N GLY A 6 4.86 1.46 -3.65
CA GLY A 6 4.51 1.84 -5.01
C GLY A 6 3.34 2.80 -5.06
N THR A 7 3.17 3.46 -6.21
CA THR A 7 2.14 4.49 -6.39
C THR A 7 0.81 3.89 -6.82
N ILE A 8 -0.26 4.69 -6.66
CA ILE A 8 -1.60 4.39 -7.17
C ILE A 8 -1.99 5.53 -8.12
N PRO A 9 -2.59 5.25 -9.30
CA PRO A 9 -2.93 6.26 -10.30
C PRO A 9 -4.18 7.07 -9.92
N ILE A 10 -4.15 7.71 -8.76
CA ILE A 10 -5.14 8.64 -8.24
C ILE A 10 -4.42 9.91 -7.80
N ASP A 11 -4.86 11.07 -8.29
CA ASP A 11 -4.36 12.34 -7.79
C ASP A 11 -4.84 12.62 -6.37
N GLY A 12 -3.95 13.17 -5.55
CA GLY A 12 -4.30 13.67 -4.21
C GLY A 12 -4.36 12.62 -3.10
N ILE A 13 -3.98 11.35 -3.35
CA ILE A 13 -3.70 10.41 -2.26
C ILE A 13 -2.44 10.89 -1.54
N PRO A 14 -2.52 11.28 -0.24
CA PRO A 14 -1.34 11.64 0.54
C PRO A 14 -0.48 10.40 0.80
N LEU A 15 0.72 10.59 1.36
CA LEU A 15 1.53 9.47 1.82
C LEU A 15 0.70 8.60 2.78
N THR A 16 0.38 7.39 2.32
CA THR A 16 -0.54 6.47 2.98
C THR A 16 0.22 5.18 3.28
N GLN A 17 0.14 4.71 4.51
CA GLN A 17 0.86 3.52 4.91
C GLN A 17 0.16 2.70 5.99
N GLY A 18 0.38 1.39 5.99
CA GLY A 18 -0.18 0.50 7.00
C GLY A 18 -0.29 -0.95 6.56
N ALA A 19 -0.68 -1.80 7.50
CA ALA A 19 -1.04 -3.18 7.24
C ALA A 19 -2.20 -3.26 6.25
N CYS A 20 -2.08 -4.16 5.26
CA CYS A 20 -3.07 -4.33 4.22
C CYS A 20 -4.12 -5.38 4.57
N ARG A 21 -5.38 -5.06 4.30
CA ARG A 21 -6.48 -6.03 4.35
C ARG A 21 -7.38 -5.85 3.15
N TYR A 22 -7.51 -6.91 2.34
CA TYR A 22 -8.45 -6.93 1.23
C TYR A 22 -9.74 -7.64 1.62
N GLN A 23 -10.88 -6.99 1.39
CA GLN A 23 -12.22 -7.54 1.59
C GLN A 23 -13.21 -7.01 0.55
N LYS A 24 -13.86 -7.92 -0.20
CA LYS A 24 -15.00 -7.60 -1.09
C LYS A 24 -14.78 -6.40 -2.03
N GLY A 25 -13.61 -6.29 -2.66
CA GLY A 25 -13.31 -5.20 -3.61
C GLY A 25 -12.84 -3.90 -2.95
N ARG A 26 -12.57 -3.92 -1.64
CA ARG A 26 -11.95 -2.83 -0.88
C ARG A 26 -10.58 -3.28 -0.36
N LEU A 27 -9.59 -2.40 -0.47
CA LEU A 27 -8.26 -2.58 0.13
C LEU A 27 -8.09 -1.55 1.25
N ASP A 28 -8.05 -2.02 2.49
CA ASP A 28 -7.68 -1.21 3.65
C ASP A 28 -6.16 -1.16 3.78
N ILE A 29 -5.61 0.04 4.02
CA ILE A 29 -4.19 0.37 4.16
C ILE A 29 -4.05 1.20 5.44
N GLY A 30 -3.83 0.54 6.58
CA GLY A 30 -3.94 1.22 7.88
C GLY A 30 -5.34 1.84 8.03
N ASP A 31 -5.40 3.16 8.20
CA ASP A 31 -6.66 3.92 8.34
C ASP A 31 -7.25 4.41 7.00
N TYR A 32 -6.58 4.13 5.88
CA TYR A 32 -7.04 4.54 4.55
C TYR A 32 -7.75 3.39 3.83
N ALA A 33 -8.91 3.67 3.22
CA ALA A 33 -9.65 2.70 2.42
C ALA A 33 -9.60 3.06 0.93
N LEU A 34 -9.08 2.14 0.12
CA LEU A 34 -9.10 2.22 -1.34
C LEU A 34 -10.25 1.39 -1.90
N GLU A 35 -11.03 1.99 -2.79
CA GLU A 35 -12.25 1.38 -3.36
C GLU A 35 -12.32 1.52 -4.89
N GLY A 36 -13.23 0.75 -5.50
CA GLY A 36 -13.55 0.83 -6.91
C GLY A 36 -12.45 0.28 -7.82
N LYS A 37 -12.37 0.85 -9.04
CA LYS A 37 -11.46 0.35 -10.10
C LYS A 37 -9.99 0.34 -9.71
N TYR A 38 -9.60 1.16 -8.74
CA TYR A 38 -8.21 1.35 -8.37
C TYR A 38 -7.63 0.19 -7.57
N VAL A 39 -8.48 -0.56 -6.84
CA VAL A 39 -8.08 -1.73 -6.06
C VAL A 39 -7.50 -2.84 -6.95
N THR A 40 -7.93 -2.90 -8.20
CA THR A 40 -7.51 -3.91 -9.19
C THR A 40 -6.42 -3.42 -10.14
N LEU A 41 -5.70 -2.34 -9.81
CA LEU A 41 -4.65 -1.78 -10.66
C LEU A 41 -3.28 -1.80 -9.97
N GLY A 42 -2.25 -2.18 -10.73
CA GLY A 42 -0.83 -2.01 -10.38
C GLY A 42 -0.49 -2.39 -8.93
N THR A 43 0.06 -1.44 -8.18
CA THR A 43 0.45 -1.61 -6.78
C THR A 43 -0.70 -2.08 -5.89
N ALA A 44 -1.89 -1.52 -6.06
CA ALA A 44 -3.04 -1.90 -5.24
C ALA A 44 -3.53 -3.32 -5.53
N ALA A 45 -3.45 -3.78 -6.78
CA ALA A 45 -3.74 -5.18 -7.12
C ALA A 45 -2.73 -6.13 -6.47
N MET A 46 -1.44 -5.78 -6.52
CA MET A 46 -0.36 -6.55 -5.90
C MET A 46 -0.55 -6.63 -4.37
N ALA A 47 -0.82 -5.50 -3.72
CA ALA A 47 -1.08 -5.43 -2.28
C ALA A 47 -2.34 -6.23 -1.89
N SER A 48 -3.41 -6.15 -2.70
CA SER A 48 -4.63 -6.93 -2.48
C SER A 48 -4.38 -8.44 -2.57
N ALA A 49 -3.60 -8.88 -3.56
CA ALA A 49 -3.24 -10.29 -3.73
C ALA A 49 -2.35 -10.78 -2.59
N ALA A 50 -1.34 -10.00 -2.20
CA ALA A 50 -0.47 -10.32 -1.07
C ALA A 50 -1.26 -10.37 0.25
N ALA A 51 -2.12 -9.40 0.51
CA ALA A 51 -2.98 -9.37 1.70
C ALA A 51 -3.94 -10.57 1.74
N THR A 52 -4.54 -10.93 0.61
CA THR A 52 -5.42 -12.12 0.52
C THR A 52 -4.65 -13.42 0.76
N THR A 53 -3.43 -13.50 0.23
CA THR A 53 -2.54 -14.65 0.43
C THR A 53 -2.17 -14.79 1.90
N CYS A 54 -1.73 -13.70 2.56
CA CYS A 54 -1.41 -13.72 3.99
C CYS A 54 -2.62 -14.12 4.85
N GLN A 55 -3.81 -13.58 4.55
CA GLN A 55 -5.06 -13.96 5.23
C GLN A 55 -5.37 -15.44 5.08
N THR A 56 -5.17 -16.00 3.89
CA THR A 56 -5.43 -17.43 3.60
C THR A 56 -4.44 -18.34 4.34
N LEU A 57 -3.18 -17.91 4.45
CA LEU A 57 -2.12 -18.65 5.13
C LEU A 57 -2.11 -18.44 6.66
N GLY A 58 -2.91 -17.51 7.18
CA GLY A 58 -2.93 -17.18 8.61
C GLY A 58 -1.64 -16.51 9.10
N ILE A 59 -0.94 -15.77 8.24
CA ILE A 59 0.30 -15.05 8.56
C ILE A 59 0.07 -13.53 8.59
N GLU A 60 1.09 -12.81 9.07
CA GLU A 60 1.09 -11.35 9.14
C GLU A 60 0.79 -10.70 7.77
N PRO A 61 -0.09 -9.68 7.70
CA PRO A 61 -0.39 -8.97 6.46
C PRO A 61 0.83 -8.20 5.95
N PRO A 62 0.92 -7.93 4.64
CA PRO A 62 1.94 -7.04 4.13
C PRO A 62 1.66 -5.60 4.57
N HIS A 63 2.71 -4.82 4.74
CA HIS A 63 2.63 -3.37 4.98
C HIS A 63 2.76 -2.66 3.64
N LEU A 64 1.84 -1.77 3.30
CA LEU A 64 1.93 -0.96 2.08
C LEU A 64 2.36 0.45 2.44
N VAL A 65 3.24 1.04 1.63
CA VAL A 65 3.56 2.47 1.59
C VAL A 65 3.24 2.96 0.19
N THR A 66 2.32 3.92 0.07
CA THR A 66 1.84 4.39 -1.21
C THR A 66 1.60 5.90 -1.24
N TYR A 67 1.52 6.44 -2.45
CA TYR A 67 1.27 7.84 -2.75
C TYR A 67 0.56 7.92 -4.11
N GLY A 68 -0.26 8.96 -4.31
CA GLY A 68 -0.95 9.21 -5.57
C GLY A 68 -0.02 9.69 -6.68
N ASP A 69 0.01 9.02 -7.82
CA ASP A 69 0.84 9.41 -8.98
C ASP A 69 0.23 8.95 -10.29
N THR A 70 -0.06 9.88 -11.20
CA THR A 70 -0.59 9.59 -12.54
C THR A 70 0.50 9.40 -13.60
N GLY A 71 1.76 9.27 -13.20
CA GLY A 71 2.89 8.93 -14.08
C GLY A 71 3.97 10.00 -14.21
N MET A 72 4.00 11.00 -13.32
CA MET A 72 5.06 12.03 -13.31
C MET A 72 6.25 11.65 -12.45
N GLY A 73 6.12 10.64 -11.59
CA GLY A 73 7.20 10.13 -10.74
C GLY A 73 7.31 10.83 -9.38
N ASP A 74 6.58 11.93 -9.18
CA ASP A 74 6.57 12.69 -7.93
C ASP A 74 6.17 11.81 -6.73
N GLY A 75 5.17 10.94 -6.90
CA GLY A 75 4.74 10.05 -5.84
C GLY A 75 5.79 8.99 -5.50
N THR A 76 6.54 8.53 -6.50
CA THR A 76 7.67 7.61 -6.27
C THR A 76 8.76 8.27 -5.44
N ILE A 77 9.10 9.52 -5.74
CA ILE A 77 10.07 10.30 -4.95
C ILE A 77 9.58 10.43 -3.50
N LYS A 78 8.31 10.78 -3.28
CA LYS A 78 7.73 10.88 -1.92
C LYS A 78 7.77 9.57 -1.14
N ILE A 79 7.51 8.45 -1.79
CA ILE A 79 7.62 7.12 -1.17
C ILE A 79 9.07 6.84 -0.76
N LEU A 80 10.04 7.09 -1.65
CA LEU A 80 11.45 6.83 -1.37
C LEU A 80 12.00 7.76 -0.27
N GLU A 81 11.66 9.04 -0.30
CA GLU A 81 12.00 10.01 0.75
C GLU A 81 11.56 9.48 2.12
N TYR A 82 10.30 9.06 2.25
CA TYR A 82 9.77 8.49 3.48
C TYR A 82 10.50 7.20 3.90
N LEU A 83 10.68 6.26 2.98
CA LEU A 83 11.33 4.98 3.30
C LEU A 83 12.78 5.17 3.77
N THR A 84 13.53 6.13 3.21
CA THR A 84 14.90 6.41 3.68
C THR A 84 14.95 6.92 5.13
N GLN A 85 13.86 7.51 5.63
CA GLN A 85 13.79 8.07 6.97
C GLN A 85 13.19 7.07 7.98
N GLU A 86 12.17 6.34 7.58
CA GLU A 86 11.29 5.64 8.53
C GLU A 86 11.27 4.11 8.39
N ILE A 87 11.97 3.50 7.42
CA ILE A 87 11.84 2.07 7.13
C ILE A 87 12.20 1.15 8.33
N SER A 88 13.12 1.57 9.19
CA SER A 88 13.48 0.83 10.41
C SER A 88 12.36 0.81 11.46
N SER A 89 11.46 1.79 11.40
CA SER A 89 10.34 1.94 12.33
C SER A 89 9.11 1.15 11.88
N ILE A 90 9.05 0.75 10.60
CA ILE A 90 7.93 -0.02 10.06
C ILE A 90 7.96 -1.44 10.65
N GLY A 91 6.84 -1.90 11.23
CA GLY A 91 6.72 -3.22 11.85
C GLY A 91 7.34 -3.36 13.23
N SER A 92 7.92 -2.27 13.77
CA SER A 92 8.43 -2.21 15.14
C SER A 92 7.26 -1.94 16.10
N THR A 93 6.43 -2.96 16.34
CA THR A 93 5.42 -2.99 17.41
C THR A 93 5.53 -4.28 18.19
#